data_AF-A0A6P0JY42-F1
#
_entry.id   AF-A0A6P0JY42-F1
#
_cell.length_a   1.000
_cell.length_b   1.000
_cell.length_c   1.000
_cell.angle_alpha   90.00
_cell.angle_beta   90.00
_cell.angle_gamma   90.00
#
_symmetry.space_group_name_H-M   'P 1'
#
loop_
_entity.id
_entity.type
_entity.pdbx_description
1 polymer ?
#
loop_
_entity_poly.entity_id
_entity_poly.type
_entity_poly.pdbx_seq_one_letter_code
_entity_poly.pdbx_strand_id
1 'polypeptide(L)'
;AQRANPNSLWWWMKRLLSVRARFKAFGRGTFELLYPENRKVLAFTRTYAGEHILVVANLSRFVQTVELDLSPFQNMIPIEIFGRTKFPVIGKDNYFLSISPHSFYWFMLQPVEDLQMPLPLSSGKLPTLEVQGKWQNVFTQKTAKTNLEAALSRYLYTCRWFRGANRTVQSTQILETIPLPYGDHEAQLTLLQVEYTEGLPQMYWIPITYGVQPEKEQCIAQIHNDNKGGYLFDAIADSEFLTIPLKLIGKKQRVKGQLGQLHALPTTMYQDMMSTGTQLEPHRYRGFQDNSSIINGVGVLAVIL
;
A
#
# COMPACT_ATOMS: atom_id res chain seq x y z
N ALA A 1 4.71 25.79 -0.49
CA ALA A 1 5.24 25.47 -1.83
C ALA A 1 5.73 24.02 -1.96
N GLN A 2 6.75 23.55 -1.22
CA GLN A 2 7.31 22.19 -1.43
C GLN A 2 6.38 21.01 -1.06
N ARG A 3 5.51 21.14 -0.05
CA ARG A 3 4.57 20.06 0.35
C ARG A 3 3.48 19.76 -0.68
N ALA A 4 3.17 20.72 -1.55
CA ALA A 4 2.09 20.62 -2.54
C ALA A 4 2.53 19.98 -3.87
N ASN A 5 3.84 19.77 -4.07
CA ASN A 5 4.37 19.14 -5.28
C ASN A 5 4.87 17.72 -4.92
N PRO A 6 4.24 16.64 -5.43
CA PRO A 6 4.63 15.25 -5.19
C PRO A 6 6.07 14.91 -5.64
N ASN A 7 6.66 15.72 -6.51
CA ASN A 7 8.04 15.59 -6.98
C ASN A 7 9.04 16.41 -6.15
N SER A 8 8.63 16.97 -5.01
CA SER A 8 9.55 17.77 -4.18
C SER A 8 10.56 16.88 -3.45
N LEU A 9 11.71 17.46 -3.15
CA LEU A 9 12.75 16.87 -2.30
C LEU A 9 12.17 16.29 -1.00
N TRP A 10 11.10 16.87 -0.47
CA TRP A 10 10.43 16.40 0.74
C TRP A 10 9.77 15.03 0.57
N TRP A 11 9.06 14.82 -0.55
CA TRP A 11 8.45 13.52 -0.87
C TRP A 11 9.51 12.49 -1.23
N TRP A 12 10.57 12.88 -1.92
CA TRP A 12 11.74 12.03 -2.15
C TRP A 12 12.41 11.60 -0.83
N MET A 13 12.58 12.53 0.11
CA MET A 13 13.14 12.24 1.44
C MET A 13 12.24 11.30 2.24
N LYS A 14 10.91 11.52 2.21
CA LYS A 14 9.95 10.60 2.83
C LYS A 14 9.99 9.20 2.20
N ARG A 15 10.11 9.12 0.88
CA ARG A 15 10.27 7.86 0.14
C ARG A 15 11.56 7.14 0.51
N LEU A 16 12.68 7.85 0.66
CA LEU A 16 13.94 7.28 1.15
C LEU A 16 13.79 6.73 2.58
N LEU A 17 13.11 7.46 3.46
CA LEU A 17 12.88 7.03 4.84
C LEU A 17 11.96 5.82 4.93
N SER A 18 10.89 5.75 4.13
CA SER A 18 9.98 4.59 4.11
C SER A 18 10.68 3.34 3.58
N VAL A 19 11.46 3.46 2.50
CA VAL A 19 12.27 2.36 1.96
C VAL A 19 13.29 1.86 2.99
N ARG A 20 13.98 2.76 3.70
CA ARG A 20 14.91 2.39 4.77
C ARG A 20 14.22 1.74 5.97
N ALA A 21 12.98 2.12 6.28
CA ALA A 21 12.20 1.47 7.33
C ALA A 21 11.71 0.07 6.92
N ARG A 22 11.46 -0.13 5.62
CA ARG A 22 11.00 -1.40 5.05
C ARG A 22 12.13 -2.44 4.98
N PHE A 23 13.31 -2.08 4.48
CA PHE A 23 14.42 -3.01 4.36
C PHE A 23 15.40 -2.88 5.52
N LYS A 24 15.48 -3.94 6.34
CA LYS A 24 16.31 -3.91 7.56
C LYS A 24 17.79 -3.86 7.23
N ALA A 25 18.20 -4.42 6.09
CA ALA A 25 19.59 -4.36 5.60
C ALA A 25 20.16 -2.93 5.50
N PHE A 26 19.35 -1.91 5.23
CA PHE A 26 19.83 -0.51 5.21
C PHE A 26 20.29 0.04 6.56
N GLY A 27 19.72 -0.46 7.67
CA GLY A 27 20.03 -0.01 9.02
C GLY A 27 20.87 -1.00 9.83
N ARG A 28 20.70 -2.30 9.59
CA ARG A 28 21.29 -3.39 10.37
C ARG A 28 22.20 -4.31 9.56
N GLY A 29 22.21 -4.17 8.24
CA GLY A 29 23.02 -5.03 7.38
C GLY A 29 24.50 -4.73 7.49
N THR A 30 25.29 -5.75 7.14
CA THR A 30 26.72 -5.62 6.87
C THR A 30 26.95 -4.56 5.78
N PHE A 31 28.16 -4.05 5.69
CA PHE A 31 28.50 -3.03 4.71
C PHE A 31 29.81 -3.44 4.03
N GLU A 32 29.70 -3.90 2.80
CA GLU A 32 30.82 -4.45 2.02
C GLU A 32 31.01 -3.63 0.75
N LEU A 33 32.17 -3.00 0.59
CA LEU A 33 32.49 -2.23 -0.62
C LEU A 33 32.89 -3.16 -1.77
N LEU A 34 32.44 -2.83 -2.98
CA LEU A 34 32.74 -3.60 -4.20
C LEU A 34 33.92 -3.04 -5.02
N TYR A 35 34.66 -2.07 -4.46
CA TYR A 35 35.89 -1.46 -5.00
C TYR A 35 36.03 -1.45 -6.55
N PRO A 36 35.09 -0.84 -7.30
CA PRO A 36 35.20 -0.77 -8.76
C PRO A 36 36.41 0.07 -9.19
N GLU A 37 36.93 -0.19 -10.38
CA GLU A 37 38.02 0.62 -10.96
C GLU A 37 37.64 2.11 -11.08
N ASN A 38 36.37 2.38 -11.44
CA ASN A 38 35.86 3.73 -11.53
C ASN A 38 35.56 4.32 -10.15
N ARG A 39 36.54 5.00 -9.56
CA ARG A 39 36.44 5.68 -8.25
C ARG A 39 35.39 6.81 -8.18
N LYS A 40 34.83 7.25 -9.32
CA LYS A 40 33.70 8.21 -9.34
C LYS A 40 32.36 7.54 -9.03
N VAL A 41 32.32 6.21 -9.01
CA VAL A 41 31.15 5.42 -8.64
C VAL A 41 31.41 4.74 -7.30
N LEU A 42 30.56 5.03 -6.32
CA LEU A 42 30.55 4.33 -5.04
C LEU A 42 29.61 3.13 -5.14
N ALA A 43 30.14 1.93 -4.97
CA ALA A 43 29.37 0.69 -4.98
C ALA A 43 29.62 -0.12 -3.71
N PHE A 44 28.54 -0.57 -3.07
CA PHE A 44 28.61 -1.43 -1.89
C PHE A 44 27.35 -2.27 -1.76
N THR A 45 27.47 -3.39 -1.06
CA THR A 45 26.33 -4.23 -0.67
C THR A 45 25.98 -4.06 0.81
N ARG A 46 24.72 -4.33 1.14
CA ARG A 46 24.26 -4.50 2.50
C ARG A 46 23.46 -5.78 2.64
N THR A 47 23.86 -6.64 3.56
CA THR A 47 23.23 -7.94 3.78
C THR A 47 22.72 -8.07 5.20
N TYR A 48 21.45 -8.48 5.38
CA TYR A 48 20.87 -8.77 6.69
C TYR A 48 19.81 -9.88 6.58
N ALA A 49 20.00 -10.99 7.29
CA ALA A 49 19.01 -12.07 7.39
C ALA A 49 18.44 -12.53 6.02
N GLY A 50 19.31 -12.69 5.00
CA GLY A 50 18.93 -13.08 3.64
C GLY A 50 18.43 -11.93 2.75
N GLU A 51 18.24 -10.72 3.29
CA GLU A 51 18.00 -9.52 2.47
C GLU A 51 19.33 -8.97 1.94
N HIS A 52 19.50 -8.95 0.62
CA HIS A 52 20.69 -8.42 -0.05
C HIS A 52 20.35 -7.15 -0.83
N ILE A 53 21.04 -6.06 -0.52
CA ILE A 53 20.88 -4.76 -1.19
C ILE A 53 22.19 -4.39 -1.86
N LEU A 54 22.16 -4.07 -3.14
CA LEU A 54 23.27 -3.46 -3.87
C LEU A 54 23.00 -1.97 -4.05
N VAL A 55 23.90 -1.13 -3.59
CA VAL A 55 23.86 0.32 -3.79
C VAL A 55 24.95 0.72 -4.77
N VAL A 56 24.59 1.48 -5.80
CA VAL A 56 25.53 2.01 -6.79
C VAL A 56 25.24 3.49 -6.99
N ALA A 57 26.17 4.36 -6.64
CA ALA A 57 25.97 5.81 -6.65
C ALA A 57 27.05 6.50 -7.49
N ASN A 58 26.63 7.28 -8.49
CA ASN A 58 27.51 8.12 -9.27
C ASN A 58 27.76 9.44 -8.52
N LEU A 59 29.00 9.67 -8.11
CA LEU A 59 29.42 10.90 -7.43
C LEU A 59 29.80 12.01 -8.41
N SER A 60 29.84 11.72 -9.72
CA SER A 60 30.16 12.65 -10.78
C SER A 60 28.93 13.40 -11.30
N ARG A 61 29.18 14.62 -11.82
CA ARG A 61 28.22 15.41 -12.60
C ARG A 61 28.06 14.95 -14.06
N PHE A 62 28.76 13.89 -14.45
CA PHE A 62 28.72 13.32 -15.79
C PHE A 62 28.22 11.88 -15.73
N VAL A 63 27.73 11.36 -16.85
CA VAL A 63 27.42 9.93 -16.99
C VAL A 63 28.68 9.12 -16.70
N GLN A 64 28.54 8.04 -15.93
CA GLN A 64 29.63 7.12 -15.61
C GLN A 64 29.20 5.69 -15.93
N THR A 65 30.15 4.88 -16.36
CA THR A 65 29.99 3.43 -16.45
C THR A 65 30.77 2.76 -15.32
N VAL A 66 30.32 1.59 -14.90
CA VAL A 66 30.99 0.77 -13.89
C VAL A 66 30.80 -0.70 -14.22
N GLU A 67 31.84 -1.48 -13.96
CA GLU A 67 31.81 -2.94 -13.94
C GLU A 67 31.98 -3.39 -12.50
N LEU A 68 31.07 -4.24 -12.02
CA LEU A 68 31.04 -4.70 -10.62
C LEU A 68 31.25 -6.21 -10.56
N ASP A 69 32.20 -6.65 -9.74
CA ASP A 69 32.27 -8.06 -9.36
C ASP A 69 31.11 -8.38 -8.42
N LEU A 70 30.10 -9.07 -8.97
CA LEU A 70 28.94 -9.57 -8.23
C LEU A 70 28.95 -11.09 -8.15
N SER A 71 30.12 -11.73 -8.26
CA SER A 71 30.26 -13.18 -8.20
C SER A 71 29.61 -13.84 -6.96
N PRO A 72 29.53 -13.22 -5.76
CA PRO A 72 28.82 -13.81 -4.62
C PRO A 72 27.29 -13.93 -4.83
N PHE A 73 26.74 -13.22 -5.81
CA PHE A 73 25.31 -13.13 -6.09
C PHE A 73 24.95 -13.71 -7.47
N GLN A 74 25.76 -14.63 -8.00
CA GLN A 74 25.47 -15.34 -9.25
C GLN A 74 24.07 -15.97 -9.23
N ASN A 75 23.39 -15.94 -10.37
CA ASN A 75 22.00 -16.39 -10.53
C ASN A 75 20.97 -15.60 -9.69
N MET A 76 21.34 -14.42 -9.19
CA MET A 76 20.38 -13.46 -8.66
C MET A 76 20.07 -12.38 -9.70
N ILE A 77 18.92 -11.72 -9.53
CA ILE A 77 18.44 -10.65 -10.38
C ILE A 77 18.41 -9.36 -9.57
N PRO A 78 19.11 -8.30 -10.01
CA PRO A 78 18.97 -6.98 -9.43
C PRO A 78 17.61 -6.40 -9.81
N ILE A 79 16.82 -6.05 -8.81
CA ILE A 79 15.54 -5.37 -8.99
C ILE A 79 15.65 -3.99 -8.37
N GLU A 80 15.50 -2.96 -9.20
CA GLU A 80 15.60 -1.56 -8.77
C GLU A 80 14.47 -1.27 -7.77
N ILE A 81 14.79 -0.85 -6.54
CA ILE A 81 13.87 -0.81 -5.41
C ILE A 81 12.72 0.19 -5.65
N PHE A 82 12.96 1.28 -6.39
CA PHE A 82 11.94 2.29 -6.61
C PHE A 82 10.95 1.89 -7.72
N GLY A 83 11.44 1.64 -8.92
CA GLY A 83 10.67 1.30 -10.11
C GLY A 83 10.34 -0.19 -10.26
N ARG A 84 10.93 -1.06 -9.42
CA ARG A 84 10.84 -2.53 -9.53
C ARG A 84 11.29 -3.08 -10.88
N THR A 85 12.09 -2.30 -11.61
CA THR A 85 12.66 -2.71 -12.89
C THR A 85 13.65 -3.84 -12.65
N LYS A 86 13.42 -4.98 -13.31
CA LYS A 86 14.34 -6.11 -13.30
C LYS A 86 15.47 -5.81 -14.26
N PHE A 87 16.69 -5.94 -13.78
CA PHE A 87 17.89 -5.87 -14.60
C PHE A 87 18.32 -7.28 -15.02
N PRO A 88 19.25 -7.42 -15.98
CA PRO A 88 19.77 -8.73 -16.38
C PRO A 88 20.26 -9.57 -15.20
N VAL A 89 20.13 -10.90 -15.31
CA VAL A 89 20.62 -11.84 -14.28
C VAL A 89 22.12 -11.65 -14.08
N ILE A 90 22.59 -11.74 -12.84
CA ILE A 90 24.01 -11.73 -12.51
C ILE A 90 24.64 -13.02 -13.02
N GLY A 91 25.49 -12.90 -14.03
CA GLY A 91 26.27 -13.98 -14.61
C GLY A 91 27.63 -14.14 -13.93
N LYS A 92 28.54 -14.82 -14.62
CA LYS A 92 29.93 -15.06 -14.15
C LYS A 92 30.86 -13.87 -14.39
N ASP A 93 30.55 -13.06 -15.39
CA ASP A 93 31.32 -11.88 -15.76
C ASP A 93 30.93 -10.67 -14.89
N ASN A 94 31.77 -9.64 -14.91
CA ASN A 94 31.48 -8.40 -14.21
C ASN A 94 30.17 -7.78 -14.68
N TYR A 95 29.41 -7.24 -13.73
CA TYR A 95 28.11 -6.67 -13.98
C TYR A 95 28.24 -5.21 -14.43
N PHE A 96 27.97 -4.96 -15.72
CA PHE A 96 28.07 -3.63 -16.30
C PHE A 96 26.83 -2.76 -16.01
N LEU A 97 27.06 -1.51 -15.63
CA LEU A 97 26.03 -0.48 -15.46
C LEU A 97 26.48 0.85 -16.05
N SER A 98 25.52 1.59 -16.62
CA SER A 98 25.66 3.01 -16.97
C SER A 98 24.75 3.84 -16.08
N ILE A 99 25.26 4.94 -15.53
CA ILE A 99 24.60 5.71 -14.47
C ILE A 99 24.66 7.20 -14.78
N SER A 100 23.50 7.84 -14.77
CA SER A 100 23.35 9.29 -14.97
C SER A 100 24.09 10.13 -13.93
N PRO A 101 24.42 11.41 -14.24
CA PRO A 101 25.00 12.36 -13.29
C PRO A 101 24.29 12.37 -11.94
N HIS A 102 25.05 12.31 -10.85
CA HIS A 102 24.57 12.39 -9.46
C HIS A 102 23.42 11.42 -9.12
N SER A 103 23.23 10.39 -9.93
CA SER A 103 22.17 9.41 -9.79
C SER A 103 22.67 8.20 -9.02
N PHE A 104 21.74 7.42 -8.48
CA PHE A 104 22.06 6.19 -7.78
C PHE A 104 21.00 5.14 -8.06
N TYR A 105 21.41 3.89 -7.93
CA TYR A 105 20.54 2.73 -7.92
C TYR A 105 20.61 2.05 -6.56
N TRP A 106 19.44 1.69 -6.05
CA TRP A 106 19.31 0.72 -4.97
C TRP A 106 18.64 -0.51 -5.56
N PHE A 107 19.37 -1.62 -5.59
CA PHE A 107 18.84 -2.91 -6.05
C PHE A 107 18.60 -3.81 -4.85
N MET A 108 17.47 -4.51 -4.86
CA MET A 108 17.36 -5.77 -4.12
C MET A 108 17.85 -6.89 -5.02
N LEU A 109 18.68 -7.79 -4.48
CA LEU A 109 19.12 -8.98 -5.20
C LEU A 109 18.22 -10.15 -4.78
N GLN A 110 17.52 -10.75 -5.75
CA GLN A 110 16.64 -11.89 -5.51
C GLN A 110 17.11 -13.11 -6.33
N PRO A 111 17.06 -14.34 -5.78
CA PRO A 111 17.26 -15.56 -6.57
C PRO A 111 16.33 -15.62 -7.79
N VAL A 112 16.79 -16.22 -8.88
CA VAL A 112 15.95 -16.45 -10.07
C VAL A 112 14.75 -17.34 -9.72
N GLU A 113 14.87 -18.26 -8.77
CA GLU A 113 13.75 -19.13 -8.34
C GLU A 113 12.63 -18.35 -7.65
N ASP A 114 12.95 -17.24 -6.98
CA ASP A 114 11.97 -16.34 -6.35
C ASP A 114 11.19 -15.50 -7.39
N LEU A 115 11.56 -15.56 -8.67
CA LEU A 115 10.83 -14.94 -9.77
C LEU A 115 9.58 -15.70 -10.22
N GLN A 116 9.13 -16.71 -9.47
CA GLN A 116 7.70 -17.00 -9.49
C GLN A 116 6.99 -15.73 -9.02
N MET A 117 6.66 -14.87 -9.99
CA MET A 117 5.79 -13.73 -9.80
C MET A 117 4.63 -14.21 -8.94
N PRO A 118 4.17 -13.43 -7.95
CA PRO A 118 2.77 -13.51 -7.62
C PRO A 118 2.03 -12.95 -8.86
N LEU A 119 1.91 -13.77 -9.91
CA LEU A 119 0.73 -13.76 -10.74
C LEU A 119 -0.47 -13.84 -9.79
N PRO A 120 -1.53 -13.09 -10.08
CA PRO A 120 -2.62 -12.88 -9.14
C PRO A 120 -3.22 -14.22 -8.73
N LEU A 121 -3.33 -14.41 -7.41
CA LEU A 121 -4.14 -15.46 -6.77
C LEU A 121 -3.70 -16.91 -7.06
N SER A 122 -2.49 -17.30 -6.65
CA SER A 122 -2.18 -18.73 -6.41
C SER A 122 -1.37 -18.96 -5.14
N SER A 123 -1.87 -18.41 -4.04
CA SER A 123 -1.99 -19.15 -2.78
C SER A 123 -3.08 -18.43 -1.98
N GLY A 124 -4.19 -19.13 -1.72
CA GLY A 124 -5.39 -18.61 -1.08
C GLY A 124 -5.22 -18.34 0.42
N LYS A 125 -4.01 -17.98 0.87
CA LYS A 125 -3.71 -17.70 2.28
C LYS A 125 -3.62 -16.20 2.48
N LEU A 126 -4.57 -15.67 3.25
CA LEU A 126 -4.57 -14.27 3.69
C LEU A 126 -3.34 -14.02 4.58
N PRO A 127 -2.70 -12.84 4.50
CA PRO A 127 -1.59 -12.51 5.39
C PRO A 127 -2.10 -12.45 6.83
N THR A 128 -1.33 -12.99 7.78
CA THR A 128 -1.63 -12.91 9.21
C THR A 128 -0.92 -11.70 9.82
N LEU A 129 -1.67 -10.86 10.53
CA LEU A 129 -1.20 -9.67 11.22
C LEU A 129 -1.24 -9.93 12.72
N GLU A 130 -0.07 -9.92 13.33
CA GLU A 130 0.08 -10.00 14.79
C GLU A 130 -0.17 -8.63 15.41
N VAL A 131 -1.16 -8.55 16.30
CA VAL A 131 -1.57 -7.32 16.98
C VAL A 131 -1.77 -7.62 18.46
N GLN A 132 -1.23 -6.76 19.33
CA GLN A 132 -1.48 -6.88 20.78
C GLN A 132 -2.69 -6.01 21.19
N GLY A 133 -3.58 -6.53 22.02
CA GLY A 133 -4.66 -5.77 22.65
C GLY A 133 -5.94 -5.62 21.82
N LYS A 134 -6.13 -4.48 21.14
CA LYS A 134 -7.33 -4.23 20.30
C LYS A 134 -6.97 -4.35 18.83
N TRP A 135 -7.88 -4.83 17.98
CA TRP A 135 -7.62 -4.98 16.55
C TRP A 135 -7.25 -3.65 15.87
N GLN A 136 -7.80 -2.52 16.35
CA GLN A 136 -7.48 -1.17 15.86
C GLN A 136 -6.00 -0.81 16.03
N ASN A 137 -5.27 -1.52 16.90
CA ASN A 137 -3.83 -1.33 17.05
C ASN A 137 -3.06 -1.70 15.77
N VAL A 138 -3.68 -2.39 14.82
CA VAL A 138 -3.12 -2.59 13.47
C VAL A 138 -2.79 -1.27 12.76
N PHE A 139 -3.50 -0.18 13.06
CA PHE A 139 -3.26 1.14 12.46
C PHE A 139 -2.21 1.97 13.20
N THR A 140 -1.90 1.63 14.46
CA THR A 140 -1.05 2.44 15.35
C THR A 140 0.29 1.78 15.64
N GLN A 141 0.33 0.44 15.79
CA GLN A 141 1.57 -0.30 16.02
C GLN A 141 2.41 -0.36 14.74
N LYS A 142 3.63 0.15 14.80
CA LYS A 142 4.51 0.32 13.62
C LYS A 142 4.65 -0.95 12.77
N THR A 143 4.91 -2.10 13.39
CA THR A 143 5.09 -3.38 12.68
C THR A 143 3.77 -3.86 12.05
N ALA A 144 2.66 -3.80 12.80
CA ALA A 144 1.35 -4.20 12.30
C ALA A 144 0.87 -3.29 11.16
N LYS A 145 1.10 -1.98 11.28
CA LYS A 145 0.76 -0.97 10.26
C LYS A 145 1.50 -1.23 8.95
N THR A 146 2.81 -1.46 9.00
CA THR A 146 3.61 -1.79 7.80
C THR A 146 3.11 -3.07 7.13
N ASN A 147 2.76 -4.09 7.92
CA ASN A 147 2.24 -5.35 7.40
C ASN A 147 0.83 -5.18 6.80
N LEU A 148 -0.02 -4.34 7.39
CA LEU A 148 -1.34 -4.00 6.85
C LEU A 148 -1.21 -3.22 5.54
N GLU A 149 -0.33 -2.22 5.47
CA GLU A 149 -0.04 -1.50 4.23
C GLU A 149 0.38 -2.47 3.12
N ALA A 150 1.30 -3.40 3.42
CA ALA A 150 1.69 -4.45 2.48
C ALA A 150 0.50 -5.35 2.07
N ALA A 151 -0.36 -5.75 2.99
CA ALA A 151 -1.58 -6.52 2.69
C ALA A 151 -2.55 -5.74 1.78
N LEU A 152 -2.74 -4.44 2.05
CA LEU A 152 -3.57 -3.56 1.24
C LEU A 152 -3.05 -3.43 -0.19
N SER A 153 -1.74 -3.43 -0.40
CA SER A 153 -1.17 -3.38 -1.76
C SER A 153 -1.59 -4.58 -2.61
N ARG A 154 -1.76 -5.75 -2.00
CA ARG A 154 -2.27 -6.97 -2.65
C ARG A 154 -3.79 -6.95 -2.81
N TYR A 155 -4.50 -6.50 -1.78
CA TYR A 155 -5.96 -6.36 -1.79
C TYR A 155 -6.45 -5.41 -2.89
N LEU A 156 -5.74 -4.32 -3.18
CA LEU A 156 -6.14 -3.39 -4.25
C LEU A 156 -6.32 -4.08 -5.61
N TYR A 157 -5.50 -5.07 -5.94
CA TYR A 157 -5.63 -5.82 -7.20
C TYR A 157 -6.86 -6.75 -7.25
N THR A 158 -7.48 -7.06 -6.11
CA THR A 158 -8.75 -7.80 -6.07
C THR A 158 -9.97 -6.87 -6.19
N CYS A 159 -9.78 -5.56 -6.04
CA CYS A 159 -10.85 -4.57 -6.12
C CYS A 159 -11.16 -4.19 -7.57
N ARG A 160 -12.42 -4.35 -8.00
CA ARG A 160 -12.88 -3.94 -9.34
C ARG A 160 -12.78 -2.43 -9.59
N TRP A 161 -12.93 -1.61 -8.55
CA TRP A 161 -12.84 -0.15 -8.63
C TRP A 161 -11.39 0.37 -8.71
N PHE A 162 -10.39 -0.51 -8.55
CA PHE A 162 -8.99 -0.10 -8.54
C PHE A 162 -8.48 0.22 -9.97
N ARG A 163 -8.50 1.52 -10.31
CA ARG A 163 -7.97 2.05 -11.59
C ARG A 163 -6.46 1.89 -11.78
N GLY A 164 -5.74 1.39 -10.77
CA GLY A 164 -4.30 1.12 -10.83
C GLY A 164 -3.94 -0.29 -11.29
N ALA A 165 -4.92 -1.13 -11.66
CA ALA A 165 -4.69 -2.55 -11.92
C ALA A 165 -3.68 -2.83 -13.05
N ASN A 166 -3.51 -1.91 -14.01
CA ASN A 166 -2.53 -1.99 -15.10
C ASN A 166 -1.14 -1.46 -14.74
N ARG A 167 -0.94 -0.94 -13.52
CA ARG A 167 0.31 -0.36 -13.04
C ARG A 167 0.86 -1.18 -11.88
N THR A 168 2.18 -1.13 -11.71
CA THR A 168 2.83 -1.77 -10.56
C THR A 168 2.75 -0.84 -9.34
N VAL A 169 2.06 -1.29 -8.29
CA VAL A 169 2.02 -0.58 -7.00
C VAL A 169 3.39 -0.71 -6.33
N GLN A 170 4.09 0.40 -6.19
CA GLN A 170 5.39 0.50 -5.52
C GLN A 170 5.24 0.41 -4.00
N SER A 171 4.31 1.19 -3.43
CA SER A 171 4.01 1.19 -2.00
C SER A 171 2.60 1.72 -1.71
N THR A 172 2.12 1.41 -0.52
CA THR A 172 0.84 1.85 0.02
C THR A 172 1.10 2.45 1.39
N GLN A 173 0.47 3.60 1.69
CA GLN A 173 0.64 4.28 2.97
C GLN A 173 -0.69 4.73 3.53
N ILE A 174 -0.97 4.37 4.78
CA ILE A 174 -2.15 4.83 5.49
C ILE A 174 -1.88 6.23 6.04
N LEU A 175 -2.57 7.22 5.46
CA LEU A 175 -2.46 8.63 5.84
C LEU A 175 -3.41 9.01 6.97
N GLU A 176 -4.63 8.48 6.97
CA GLU A 176 -5.68 8.83 7.92
C GLU A 176 -6.58 7.61 8.22
N THR A 177 -7.13 7.56 9.43
CA THR A 177 -8.15 6.59 9.85
C THR A 177 -9.22 7.31 10.65
N ILE A 178 -10.49 7.14 10.26
CA ILE A 178 -11.64 7.75 10.93
C ILE A 178 -12.53 6.64 11.50
N PRO A 179 -12.73 6.58 12.83
CA PRO A 179 -13.58 5.56 13.45
C PRO A 179 -15.06 5.82 13.14
N LEU A 180 -15.74 4.81 12.61
CA LEU A 180 -17.16 4.80 12.29
C LEU A 180 -17.84 3.65 13.05
N PRO A 181 -18.44 3.91 14.22
CA PRO A 181 -19.19 2.89 14.94
C PRO A 181 -20.50 2.53 14.21
N TYR A 182 -20.83 1.24 14.15
CA TYR A 182 -22.04 0.76 13.52
C TYR A 182 -22.49 -0.58 14.14
N GLY A 183 -23.76 -0.68 14.54
CA GLY A 183 -24.23 -1.83 15.32
C GLY A 183 -23.37 -2.04 16.57
N ASP A 184 -22.95 -3.28 16.80
CA ASP A 184 -21.96 -3.66 17.82
C ASP A 184 -20.51 -3.70 17.28
N HIS A 185 -20.31 -3.22 16.05
CA HIS A 185 -19.03 -3.22 15.34
C HIS A 185 -18.47 -1.80 15.17
N GLU A 186 -17.23 -1.72 14.72
CA GLU A 186 -16.58 -0.46 14.36
C GLU A 186 -15.83 -0.66 13.04
N ALA A 187 -15.97 0.29 12.12
CA ALA A 187 -15.16 0.39 10.91
C ALA A 187 -14.18 1.54 11.05
N GLN A 188 -13.02 1.41 10.42
CA GLN A 188 -12.02 2.45 10.29
C GLN A 188 -12.00 2.88 8.82
N LEU A 189 -12.57 4.06 8.55
CA LEU A 189 -12.52 4.67 7.23
C LEU A 189 -11.09 5.16 6.99
N THR A 190 -10.36 4.45 6.14
CA THR A 190 -8.91 4.56 6.00
C THR A 190 -8.55 5.26 4.70
N LEU A 191 -7.79 6.36 4.76
CA LEU A 191 -7.23 7.04 3.59
C LEU A 191 -5.89 6.42 3.23
N LEU A 192 -5.84 5.78 2.07
CA LEU A 192 -4.68 5.11 1.52
C LEU A 192 -4.07 5.93 0.38
N GLN A 193 -2.78 6.25 0.50
CA GLN A 193 -1.98 6.73 -0.63
C GLN A 193 -1.33 5.53 -1.32
N VAL A 194 -1.54 5.42 -2.62
CA VAL A 194 -0.96 4.38 -3.48
C VAL A 194 0.07 5.04 -4.37
N GLU A 195 1.34 4.66 -4.19
CA GLU A 195 2.43 5.04 -5.07
C GLU A 195 2.65 3.95 -6.11
N TYR A 196 2.76 4.35 -7.36
CA TYR A 196 3.07 3.48 -8.48
C TYR A 196 4.54 3.64 -8.87
N THR A 197 5.07 2.64 -9.55
CA THR A 197 6.40 2.73 -10.19
C THR A 197 6.42 3.82 -11.26
N GLU A 198 5.28 4.08 -11.88
CA GLU A 198 5.09 5.08 -12.92
C GLU A 198 3.78 5.86 -12.72
N GLY A 199 3.84 7.18 -12.98
CA GLY A 199 2.70 8.09 -12.85
C GLY A 199 2.55 8.73 -11.48
N LEU A 200 1.46 9.49 -11.30
CA LEU A 200 1.20 10.21 -10.06
C LEU A 200 0.63 9.27 -8.98
N PRO A 201 0.96 9.49 -7.69
CA PRO A 201 0.29 8.82 -6.58
C PRO A 201 -1.22 9.07 -6.61
N GLN A 202 -1.99 8.08 -6.17
CA GLN A 202 -3.45 8.17 -6.07
C GLN A 202 -3.92 7.92 -4.65
N MET A 203 -5.03 8.54 -4.29
CA MET A 203 -5.65 8.41 -2.98
C MET A 203 -6.92 7.58 -3.11
N TYR A 204 -7.13 6.67 -2.17
CA TYR A 204 -8.31 5.84 -2.07
C TYR A 204 -8.75 5.76 -0.61
N TRP A 205 -10.04 5.84 -0.36
CA TRP A 205 -10.59 5.45 0.93
C TRP A 205 -10.97 3.97 0.91
N ILE A 206 -10.80 3.30 2.04
CA ILE A 206 -11.25 1.91 2.24
C ILE A 206 -11.81 1.83 3.65
N PRO A 207 -13.07 1.40 3.85
CA PRO A 207 -13.62 1.20 5.18
C PRO A 207 -13.21 -0.19 5.64
N ILE A 208 -12.35 -0.28 6.66
CA ILE A 208 -11.81 -1.54 7.14
C ILE A 208 -12.50 -1.89 8.46
N THR A 209 -13.06 -3.08 8.57
CA THR A 209 -13.64 -3.59 9.82
C THR A 209 -13.04 -4.94 10.20
N TYR A 210 -13.38 -5.41 11.40
CA TYR A 210 -12.93 -6.67 11.98
C TYR A 210 -14.13 -7.53 12.37
N GLY A 211 -14.07 -8.82 12.02
CA GLY A 211 -15.12 -9.76 12.38
C GLY A 211 -14.79 -11.20 11.99
N VAL A 212 -15.85 -12.01 11.90
CA VAL A 212 -15.78 -13.39 11.39
C VAL A 212 -15.56 -13.36 9.88
N GLN A 213 -14.90 -14.38 9.34
CA GLN A 213 -14.52 -14.43 7.92
C GLN A 213 -15.71 -14.13 6.99
N PRO A 214 -15.69 -13.03 6.22
CA PRO A 214 -16.68 -12.82 5.17
C PRO A 214 -16.37 -13.69 3.95
N GLU A 215 -17.12 -13.49 2.86
CA GLU A 215 -16.77 -14.07 1.56
C GLU A 215 -15.33 -13.72 1.16
N LYS A 216 -14.60 -14.71 0.59
CA LYS A 216 -13.13 -14.66 0.40
C LYS A 216 -12.63 -13.43 -0.35
N GLU A 217 -13.43 -12.84 -1.23
CA GLU A 217 -13.05 -11.73 -2.10
C GLU A 217 -12.92 -10.38 -1.38
N GLN A 218 -13.41 -10.28 -0.15
CA GLN A 218 -13.44 -9.02 0.63
C GLN A 218 -12.47 -9.02 1.81
N CYS A 219 -11.79 -10.14 2.05
CA CYS A 219 -10.80 -10.26 3.09
C CYS A 219 -9.48 -9.58 2.71
N ILE A 220 -8.99 -8.72 3.60
CA ILE A 220 -7.70 -8.03 3.46
C ILE A 220 -6.61 -8.86 4.14
N ALA A 221 -6.86 -9.30 5.38
CA ALA A 221 -5.89 -10.00 6.21
C ALA A 221 -6.57 -10.78 7.34
N GLN A 222 -5.87 -11.75 7.91
CA GLN A 222 -6.23 -12.36 9.19
C GLN A 222 -5.55 -11.58 10.32
N ILE A 223 -6.24 -11.31 11.42
CA ILE A 223 -5.64 -10.78 12.65
C ILE A 223 -5.50 -11.91 13.66
N HIS A 224 -4.33 -11.96 14.30
CA HIS A 224 -4.10 -12.75 15.49
C HIS A 224 -3.82 -11.80 16.66
N ASN A 225 -4.58 -11.95 17.74
CA ASN A 225 -4.50 -11.08 18.91
C ASN A 225 -4.83 -11.86 20.17
N ASP A 226 -3.88 -11.97 21.11
CA ASP A 226 -4.05 -12.49 22.48
C ASP A 226 -5.05 -13.67 22.59
N ASN A 227 -4.91 -14.69 21.72
CA ASN A 227 -5.74 -15.91 21.58
C ASN A 227 -7.12 -15.80 20.89
N LYS A 228 -7.46 -14.69 20.25
CA LYS A 228 -8.64 -14.57 19.37
C LYS A 228 -8.20 -14.29 17.93
N GLY A 229 -8.62 -15.17 17.03
CA GLY A 229 -8.46 -14.98 15.59
C GLY A 229 -9.66 -14.26 15.00
N GLY A 230 -9.42 -13.42 14.00
CA GLY A 230 -10.47 -12.81 13.19
C GLY A 230 -9.94 -12.30 11.87
N TYR A 231 -10.79 -11.64 11.09
CA TYR A 231 -10.46 -11.18 9.75
C TYR A 231 -10.68 -9.69 9.63
N LEU A 232 -9.73 -9.02 8.97
CA LEU A 232 -9.92 -7.69 8.44
C LEU A 232 -10.53 -7.80 7.06
N PHE A 233 -11.57 -7.01 6.81
CA PHE A 233 -12.25 -6.97 5.53
C PHE A 233 -12.85 -5.60 5.27
N ASP A 234 -13.26 -5.40 4.02
CA ASP A 234 -13.94 -4.19 3.59
C ASP A 234 -15.36 -4.14 4.17
N ALA A 235 -15.65 -3.11 4.96
CA ALA A 235 -16.94 -2.94 5.63
C ALA A 235 -18.11 -2.77 4.65
N ILE A 236 -17.86 -2.48 3.36
CA ILE A 236 -18.91 -2.52 2.32
C ILE A 236 -19.48 -3.95 2.13
N ALA A 237 -18.78 -4.97 2.62
CA ALA A 237 -19.31 -6.34 2.73
C ALA A 237 -20.46 -6.46 3.74
N ASP A 238 -20.50 -5.59 4.75
CA ASP A 238 -21.40 -5.66 5.88
C ASP A 238 -22.65 -4.82 5.62
N SER A 239 -23.82 -5.47 5.62
CA SER A 239 -25.10 -4.81 5.37
C SER A 239 -25.42 -3.72 6.40
N GLU A 240 -24.99 -3.87 7.66
CA GLU A 240 -25.23 -2.85 8.68
C GLU A 240 -24.42 -1.58 8.40
N PHE A 241 -23.18 -1.75 7.93
CA PHE A 241 -22.30 -0.64 7.58
C PHE A 241 -22.85 0.18 6.42
N LEU A 242 -23.56 -0.44 5.46
CA LEU A 242 -24.12 0.28 4.31
C LEU A 242 -25.14 1.36 4.69
N THR A 243 -25.74 1.27 5.88
CA THR A 243 -26.66 2.30 6.41
C THR A 243 -25.95 3.54 6.93
N ILE A 244 -24.65 3.43 7.25
CA ILE A 244 -23.90 4.45 7.99
C ILE A 244 -23.71 5.74 7.20
N PRO A 245 -23.27 5.73 5.94
CA PRO A 245 -23.10 6.96 5.17
C PRO A 245 -24.38 7.83 5.18
N LEU A 246 -25.54 7.21 4.95
CA LEU A 246 -26.83 7.91 4.99
C LEU A 246 -27.19 8.44 6.38
N LYS A 247 -26.99 7.64 7.43
CA LYS A 247 -27.22 8.07 8.83
C LYS A 247 -26.35 9.28 9.19
N LEU A 248 -25.08 9.28 8.80
CA LEU A 248 -24.16 10.40 9.04
C LEU A 248 -24.63 11.67 8.32
N ILE A 249 -25.00 11.52 7.03
CA ILE A 249 -25.49 12.62 6.18
C ILE A 249 -26.77 13.22 6.77
N GLY A 250 -27.75 12.38 7.13
CA GLY A 250 -29.02 12.83 7.71
C GLY A 250 -28.86 13.59 9.02
N LYS A 251 -27.92 13.16 9.87
CA LYS A 251 -27.63 13.80 11.15
C LYS A 251 -26.65 14.97 11.06
N LYS A 252 -26.16 15.32 9.86
CA LYS A 252 -25.12 16.35 9.66
C LYS A 252 -23.89 16.13 10.54
N GLN A 253 -23.50 14.87 10.73
CA GLN A 253 -22.48 14.52 11.72
C GLN A 253 -21.08 14.93 11.28
N ARG A 254 -20.27 15.28 12.28
CA ARG A 254 -18.83 15.49 12.14
C ARG A 254 -18.11 14.43 12.95
N VAL A 255 -17.28 13.63 12.28
CA VAL A 255 -16.51 12.56 12.93
C VAL A 255 -15.04 12.93 12.88
N LYS A 256 -14.39 12.89 14.04
CA LYS A 256 -12.97 13.24 14.17
C LYS A 256 -12.11 12.02 13.83
N GLY A 257 -11.17 12.19 12.90
CA GLY A 257 -10.10 11.25 12.60
C GLY A 257 -8.85 11.49 13.45
N GLN A 258 -7.74 10.87 13.07
CA GLN A 258 -6.44 11.10 13.72
C GLN A 258 -5.81 12.43 13.30
N LEU A 259 -5.89 12.79 12.02
CA LEU A 259 -5.29 14.02 11.45
C LEU A 259 -6.34 15.04 10.96
N GLY A 260 -7.56 14.60 10.70
CA GLY A 260 -8.62 15.36 10.04
C GLY A 260 -10.02 15.08 10.56
N GLN A 261 -11.03 15.48 9.79
CA GLN A 261 -12.43 15.32 10.15
C GLN A 261 -13.27 14.94 8.92
N LEU A 262 -14.18 14.00 9.10
CA LEU A 262 -15.23 13.66 8.14
C LEU A 262 -16.45 14.55 8.41
N HIS A 263 -16.92 15.26 7.39
CA HIS A 263 -18.12 16.08 7.46
C HIS A 263 -19.17 15.47 6.54
N ALA A 264 -20.28 15.01 7.12
CA ALA A 264 -21.40 14.50 6.36
C ALA A 264 -22.46 15.60 6.21
N LEU A 265 -22.75 15.98 4.97
CA LEU A 265 -23.66 17.08 4.66
C LEU A 265 -24.78 16.60 3.73
N PRO A 266 -26.05 16.83 4.07
CA PRO A 266 -27.17 16.50 3.20
C PRO A 266 -27.29 17.51 2.08
N THR A 267 -27.67 17.02 0.91
CA THR A 267 -28.09 17.85 -0.23
C THR A 267 -29.61 18.04 -0.21
N THR A 268 -30.13 18.89 -1.07
CA THR A 268 -31.57 19.05 -1.29
C THR A 268 -32.23 17.72 -1.70
N MET A 269 -31.56 16.94 -2.56
CA MET A 269 -32.03 15.62 -3.00
C MET A 269 -32.23 14.64 -1.83
N TYR A 270 -31.39 14.68 -0.80
CA TYR A 270 -31.59 13.86 0.40
C TYR A 270 -32.88 14.25 1.15
N GLN A 271 -33.19 15.54 1.23
CA GLN A 271 -34.40 16.03 1.91
C GLN A 271 -35.67 15.59 1.17
N ASP A 272 -35.66 15.69 -0.17
CA ASP A 272 -36.76 15.25 -1.02
C ASP A 272 -36.98 13.73 -0.93
N MET A 273 -35.91 12.94 -0.84
CA MET A 273 -36.02 11.50 -0.64
C MET A 273 -36.64 11.14 0.72
N MET A 274 -36.28 11.85 1.80
CA MET A 274 -36.82 11.58 3.14
C MET A 274 -38.28 12.00 3.29
N SER A 275 -38.71 13.06 2.60
CA SER A 275 -40.09 13.56 2.68
C SER A 275 -41.12 12.63 2.02
N THR A 276 -40.68 11.81 1.06
CA THR A 276 -41.54 10.80 0.40
C THR A 276 -41.82 9.54 1.25
N GLY A 277 -41.22 9.41 2.44
CA GLY A 277 -41.42 8.25 3.32
C GLY A 277 -40.82 6.94 2.79
N THR A 278 -39.91 7.04 1.82
CA THR A 278 -39.26 5.87 1.20
C THR A 278 -38.44 5.09 2.23
N GLN A 279 -38.76 3.81 2.42
CA GLN A 279 -37.93 2.90 3.21
C GLN A 279 -36.65 2.56 2.42
N LEU A 280 -35.50 2.92 2.98
CA LEU A 280 -34.20 2.74 2.33
C LEU A 280 -33.63 1.39 2.73
N GLU A 281 -33.48 0.50 1.75
CA GLU A 281 -32.76 -0.76 1.92
C GLU A 281 -31.43 -0.72 1.16
N PRO A 282 -30.32 -0.35 1.84
CA PRO A 282 -29.00 -0.28 1.22
C PRO A 282 -28.51 -1.65 0.76
N HIS A 283 -28.14 -1.74 -0.51
CA HIS A 283 -27.48 -2.90 -1.08
C HIS A 283 -26.29 -2.45 -1.92
N ARG A 284 -25.24 -3.26 -1.94
CA ARG A 284 -24.05 -3.01 -2.76
C ARG A 284 -24.40 -3.11 -4.25
N TYR A 285 -24.03 -2.10 -5.03
CA TYR A 285 -24.06 -2.21 -6.48
C TYR A 285 -22.91 -3.09 -7.00
N ARG A 286 -23.23 -4.05 -7.86
CA ARG A 286 -22.26 -5.04 -8.39
C ARG A 286 -21.83 -4.78 -9.85
N GLY A 287 -22.32 -3.70 -10.48
CA GLY A 287 -21.94 -3.33 -11.85
C GLY A 287 -20.54 -2.70 -11.96
N PHE A 288 -20.08 -2.47 -13.20
CA PHE A 288 -18.75 -1.92 -13.47
C PHE A 288 -18.68 -0.44 -13.10
N GLN A 289 -17.87 -0.10 -12.09
CA GLN A 289 -17.70 1.27 -11.60
C GLN A 289 -16.30 1.48 -11.04
N ASP A 290 -15.88 2.74 -11.05
CA ASP A 290 -14.60 3.20 -10.53
C ASP A 290 -14.62 3.51 -9.02
N ASN A 291 -15.74 3.21 -8.36
CA ASN A 291 -16.00 3.46 -6.95
C ASN A 291 -17.00 2.43 -6.41
N SER A 292 -17.14 2.34 -5.09
CA SER A 292 -18.10 1.45 -4.45
C SER A 292 -19.44 2.16 -4.24
N SER A 293 -20.47 1.76 -4.98
CA SER A 293 -21.80 2.37 -4.84
C SER A 293 -22.75 1.54 -3.99
N ILE A 294 -23.56 2.24 -3.19
CA ILE A 294 -24.64 1.69 -2.37
C ILE A 294 -25.96 2.16 -2.98
N ILE A 295 -26.84 1.23 -3.34
CA ILE A 295 -28.19 1.51 -3.85
C ILE A 295 -29.18 1.41 -2.71
N ASN A 296 -30.06 2.39 -2.58
CA ASN A 296 -31.09 2.43 -1.53
C ASN A 296 -32.50 2.50 -2.12
N GLY A 297 -32.88 1.49 -2.93
CA GLY A 297 -34.21 1.38 -3.57
C GLY A 297 -34.51 2.42 -4.66
N VAL A 298 -34.51 3.71 -4.32
CA VAL A 298 -34.97 4.83 -5.16
C VAL A 298 -33.83 5.79 -5.55
N GLY A 299 -32.62 5.59 -5.02
CA GLY A 299 -31.44 6.41 -5.33
C GLY A 299 -30.12 5.65 -5.19
N VAL A 300 -29.11 6.11 -5.94
CA VAL A 300 -27.73 5.63 -5.84
C VAL A 300 -26.96 6.57 -4.93
N LEU A 301 -26.50 6.06 -3.78
CA LEU A 301 -25.47 6.70 -2.99
C LEU A 301 -24.12 6.19 -3.53
N ALA A 302 -23.47 6.97 -4.39
CA ALA A 302 -22.09 6.70 -4.76
C ALA A 302 -21.22 6.98 -3.53
N VAL A 303 -20.68 5.93 -2.91
CA VAL A 303 -19.61 6.12 -1.93
C VAL A 303 -18.33 6.24 -2.75
N ILE A 304 -17.98 7.49 -3.07
CA ILE A 304 -16.66 7.79 -3.61
C ILE A 304 -15.70 7.59 -2.45
N LEU A 305 -15.14 6.38 -2.37
CA LEU A 305 -14.04 6.05 -1.50
C LEU A 305 -12.76 6.07 -2.33
#